data_AF-A0A3A6P2B3-F1
#
_entry.id   AF-A0A3A6P2B3-F1
#
_cell.length_a   1.000
_cell.length_b   1.000
_cell.length_c   1.000
_cell.angle_alpha   90.00
_cell.angle_beta   90.00
_cell.angle_gamma   90.00
#
_symmetry.space_group_name_H-M   'P 1'
#
loop_
_entity.id
_entity.type
_entity.pdbx_description
1 polymer ?
#
loop_
_entity_poly.entity_id
_entity_poly.type
_entity_poly.pdbx_seq_one_letter_code
_entity_poly.pdbx_strand_id
1 'polypeptide(L)' 'MNLLEQHDMLLREKIAAMPQGTEAGLVAIFGGDWEKIGSSGQRKEFGQLFKAAVTKKMFPEIEWVRIENSGRYDVYRKL' A
#
# COMPACT_ATOMS: atom_id res chain seq x y z
N MET A 1 -1.96 8.98 16.38
CA MET A 1 -1.54 7.78 15.63
C MET A 1 -2.63 7.47 14.62
N ASN A 2 -2.37 7.73 13.34
CA ASN A 2 -3.30 7.40 12.27
C ASN A 2 -3.17 5.92 11.86
N LEU A 3 -4.11 5.42 11.07
CA LEU A 3 -4.15 4.01 10.67
C LEU A 3 -2.89 3.57 9.88
N LEU A 4 -2.27 4.48 9.13
CA LEU A 4 -1.02 4.21 8.42
C LEU A 4 0.14 3.99 9.40
N GLU A 5 0.27 4.85 10.42
CA GLU A 5 1.30 4.76 11.46
C GLU A 5 1.17 3.48 12.30
N GLN A 6 -0.06 3.02 12.55
CA GLN A 6 -0.32 1.76 13.28
C GLN A 6 0.24 0.54 12.54
N HIS A 7 0.31 0.59 11.22
CA HIS A 7 0.76 -0.51 10.37
C HIS A 7 2.09 -0.22 9.64
N ASP A 8 2.82 0.84 9.99
CA ASP A 8 4.02 1.28 9.26
C ASP A 8 5.10 0.18 9.23
N MET A 9 5.32 -0.52 10.35
CA MET A 9 6.31 -1.60 10.43
C MET A 9 5.96 -2.75 9.47
N LEU A 10 4.70 -3.20 9.48
CA LEU A 10 4.21 -4.25 8.58
C LEU A 10 4.30 -3.79 7.11
N LEU A 11 3.89 -2.55 6.84
CA LEU A 11 3.93 -1.96 5.51
C LEU A 11 5.35 -1.94 4.93
N ARG A 12 6.34 -1.51 5.73
CA ARG A 12 7.76 -1.51 5.33
C ARG A 12 8.28 -2.91 5.07
N GLU A 13 7.93 -3.88 5.91
CA GLU A 13 8.31 -5.28 5.72
C GLU A 13 7.77 -5.82 4.39
N LYS A 14 6.48 -5.59 4.10
CA LYS A 14 5.87 -6.05 2.83
C LYS A 14 6.49 -5.38 1.63
N ILE A 15 6.75 -4.08 1.69
CA ILE A 15 7.42 -3.33 0.62
C ILE A 15 8.86 -3.83 0.41
N ALA A 16 9.60 -4.14 1.48
CA ALA A 16 10.96 -4.65 1.38
C ALA A 16 10.99 -6.05 0.74
N ALA A 17 9.96 -6.86 0.97
CA ALA A 17 9.82 -8.19 0.38
C ALA A 17 9.37 -8.18 -1.10
N MET A 18 8.92 -7.04 -1.64
CA MET A 18 8.54 -6.95 -3.05
C MET A 18 9.79 -7.02 -3.95
N PRO A 19 9.79 -7.87 -5.00
CA PRO A 19 10.88 -7.87 -5.97
C PRO A 19 10.93 -6.53 -6.74
N GLN A 20 12.14 -6.05 -7.02
CA GLN A 20 12.36 -4.82 -7.77
C GLN A 20 11.64 -4.84 -9.13
N GLY A 21 11.00 -3.72 -9.49
CA GLY A 21 10.24 -3.57 -10.73
C GLY A 21 8.83 -4.17 -10.70
N THR A 22 8.45 -4.89 -9.64
CA THR A 22 7.12 -5.51 -9.52
C THR A 22 6.04 -4.47 -9.28
N GLU A 23 4.92 -4.61 -10.00
CA GLU A 23 3.71 -3.81 -9.81
C GLU A 23 2.64 -4.60 -9.04
N ALA A 24 2.10 -4.02 -7.97
CA ALA A 24 1.08 -4.67 -7.17
C ALA A 24 0.13 -3.64 -6.53
N GLY A 25 -1.13 -4.03 -6.37
CA GLY A 25 -2.07 -3.31 -5.52
C GLY A 25 -1.88 -3.65 -4.05
N LEU A 26 -2.41 -2.83 -3.14
CA LEU A 26 -2.30 -3.04 -1.69
C LEU A 26 -2.74 -4.43 -1.22
N VAL A 27 -3.81 -4.98 -1.80
CA VAL A 27 -4.28 -6.34 -1.46
C VAL A 27 -3.21 -7.39 -1.77
N ALA A 28 -2.52 -7.26 -2.90
CA ALA A 28 -1.45 -8.19 -3.29
C ALA A 28 -0.18 -7.98 -2.46
N ILE A 29 0.16 -6.73 -2.12
CA ILE A 29 1.30 -6.39 -1.26
C ILE A 29 1.13 -6.99 0.14
N PHE A 30 -0.07 -6.86 0.73
CA PHE A 30 -0.35 -7.34 2.08
C PHE A 30 -0.78 -8.81 2.10
N GLY A 31 -1.32 -9.35 1.01
CA GLY A 31 -1.82 -10.72 0.93
C GLY A 31 -2.84 -11.02 2.03
N GLY A 32 -2.63 -12.11 2.76
CA GLY A 32 -3.49 -12.50 3.89
C GLY A 32 -3.50 -11.52 5.06
N ASP A 33 -2.51 -10.62 5.16
CA ASP A 33 -2.49 -9.57 6.19
C ASP A 33 -3.40 -8.38 5.85
N TRP A 34 -3.97 -8.34 4.64
CA TRP A 34 -4.86 -7.26 4.23
C TRP A 34 -6.10 -7.14 5.13
N GLU A 35 -6.63 -8.26 5.62
CA GLU A 35 -7.78 -8.26 6.53
C GLU A 35 -7.41 -7.75 7.93
N LYS A 36 -6.13 -7.80 8.31
CA LYS A 36 -5.64 -7.30 9.61
C LYS A 36 -5.59 -5.77 9.70
N ILE A 37 -5.62 -5.08 8.55
CA ILE A 37 -5.78 -3.61 8.49
C ILE A 37 -7.14 -3.19 9.09
N GLY A 38 -8.16 -4.05 8.98
CA GLY A 38 -9.46 -3.86 9.61
C GLY A 38 -10.64 -3.91 8.63
N SER A 39 -11.72 -3.20 8.99
CA SER A 39 -12.96 -3.16 8.22
C SER A 39 -12.75 -2.61 6.80
N SER A 40 -13.73 -2.83 5.92
CA SER A 40 -13.66 -2.30 4.54
C SER A 40 -13.52 -0.77 4.49
N GLY A 41 -14.10 -0.06 5.46
CA GLY A 41 -13.95 1.39 5.60
C GLY A 41 -12.51 1.80 5.97
N GLN A 42 -11.93 1.12 6.96
CA GLN A 42 -10.54 1.34 7.38
C GLN A 42 -9.55 1.03 6.26
N ARG A 43 -9.77 -0.05 5.51
CA ARG A 43 -8.93 -0.40 4.34
C ARG A 43 -8.98 0.66 3.24
N LYS A 44 -10.15 1.27 3.01
CA LYS A 44 -10.29 2.39 2.06
C LYS A 44 -9.54 3.63 2.55
N GLU A 45 -9.68 3.97 3.82
CA GLU A 45 -8.93 5.07 4.45
C GLU A 45 -7.42 4.83 4.37
N PHE A 46 -6.98 3.61 4.70
CA PHE A 46 -5.58 3.19 4.63
C PHE A 46 -5.01 3.40 3.22
N GLY A 47 -5.73 2.98 2.18
CA GLY A 47 -5.28 3.19 0.80
C GLY A 47 -5.10 4.67 0.44
N GLN A 48 -6.01 5.54 0.89
CA GLN A 48 -5.90 6.99 0.69
C GLN A 48 -4.70 7.58 1.43
N LEU A 49 -4.51 7.21 2.70
CA LEU A 49 -3.37 7.64 3.51
C LEU A 49 -2.04 7.17 2.91
N PHE A 50 -1.99 5.90 2.47
CA PHE A 50 -0.81 5.32 1.87
C PHE A 50 -0.44 6.01 0.56
N LYS A 51 -1.41 6.23 -0.34
CA LYS A 51 -1.19 7.01 -1.56
C LYS A 51 -0.61 8.39 -1.25
N ALA A 52 -1.20 9.10 -0.28
CA ALA A 52 -0.69 10.41 0.12
C ALA A 52 0.75 10.34 0.66
N ALA A 53 1.10 9.30 1.43
CA ALA A 53 2.45 9.10 1.95
C ALA A 53 3.48 8.77 0.84
N VAL A 54 3.10 7.96 -0.15
CA VAL A 54 3.92 7.66 -1.34
C VAL A 54 4.12 8.94 -2.18
N THR A 55 3.07 9.72 -2.42
CA THR A 55 3.18 11.02 -3.11
C THR A 55 4.10 11.99 -2.37
N LYS A 56 4.13 11.93 -1.02
CA LYS A 56 5.04 12.71 -0.17
C LYS A 56 6.46 12.12 -0.06
N LYS A 57 6.79 11.07 -0.82
CA LYS A 57 8.09 10.37 -0.80
C LYS A 57 8.48 9.80 0.56
N MET A 58 7.52 9.46 1.42
CA MET A 58 7.80 8.79 2.71
C MET A 58 8.24 7.34 2.54
N PHE A 59 7.93 6.75 1.37
CA PHE A 59 8.35 5.42 0.96
C PHE A 59 9.19 5.56 -0.33
N PRO A 60 10.49 5.86 -0.22
CA PRO A 60 11.33 6.16 -1.39
C PRO A 60 11.59 4.95 -2.29
N GLU A 61 11.26 3.75 -1.81
CA GLU A 61 11.47 2.49 -2.54
C GLU A 61 10.26 2.11 -3.41
N ILE A 62 9.17 2.87 -3.38
CA ILE A 62 7.99 2.59 -4.20
C ILE A 62 7.48 3.86 -4.84
N GLU A 63 6.79 3.70 -5.96
CA GLU A 63 6.04 4.76 -6.59
C GLU A 63 4.61 4.33 -6.91
N TRP A 64 3.70 5.30 -6.95
CA TRP A 64 2.36 5.09 -7.49
C TRP A 64 2.41 5.12 -9.02
N VAL A 65 1.78 4.13 -9.66
CA VAL A 65 1.82 3.98 -11.13
C VAL A 65 0.50 4.37 -11.77
N ARG A 66 -0.61 3.74 -11.36
CA ARG A 66 -1.94 3.91 -11.97
C ARG A 66 -3.06 3.49 -11.02
N ILE A 67 -4.29 3.83 -11.40
CA ILE A 67 -5.49 3.19 -10.87
C ILE A 67 -5.86 2.05 -11.82
N GLU A 68 -6.00 0.84 -11.31
CA GLU A 68 -6.56 -0.27 -12.05
C GLU A 68 -8.09 -0.13 -12.09
N ASN A 69 -8.64 -0.05 -13.30
CA ASN A 69 -10.07 0.23 -13.48
C ASN A 69 -10.93 -1.00 -13.18
N SER A 70 -10.37 -2.19 -13.40
CA SER A 70 -10.99 -3.45 -12.99
C SER A 70 -10.84 -3.62 -11.48
N GLY A 71 -11.85 -3.21 -10.71
CA GLY A 71 -11.84 -3.30 -9.23
C GLY A 71 -11.41 -2.03 -8.50
N ARG A 72 -11.07 -0.94 -9.22
CA ARG A 72 -10.79 0.40 -8.68
C ARG A 72 -9.83 0.41 -7.50
N TYR A 73 -8.57 0.06 -7.75
CA TYR A 73 -7.51 0.13 -6.74
C TYR A 73 -6.24 0.77 -7.29
N ASP A 74 -5.45 1.39 -6.41
CA ASP A 74 -4.15 1.96 -6.76
C ASP A 74 -3.09 0.86 -6.90
N VAL A 75 -2.27 0.97 -7.95
CA VAL A 75 -1.14 0.09 -8.25
C VAL A 75 0.17 0.82 -7.94
N TYR A 76 1.06 0.12 -7.25
CA TYR A 76 2.36 0.62 -6.85
C TYR A 76 3.48 -0.25 -7.42
N ARG A 77 4.60 0.36 -7.76
CA ARG A 77 5.80 -0.31 -8.28
C ARG A 77 6.94 -0.21 -7.28
N LYS A 78 7.65 -1.32 -7.05
CA LYS A 78 8.93 -1.31 -6.32
C LYS A 78 10.02 -0.75 -7.25
N LEU A 79 10.74 0.27 -6.78
CA LEU A 79 11.87 0.89 -7.47
C LEU A 79 13.15 0.06 -7.34
#